data_AF-A0A7X9F707-F1
#
_entry.id   AF-A0A7X9F707-F1
#
_cell.length_a   1.000
_cell.length_b   1.000
_cell.length_c   1.000
_cell.angle_alpha   90.00
_cell.angle_beta   90.00
_cell.angle_gamma   90.00
#
_symmetry.space_group_name_H-M   'P 1'
#
loop_
_entity.id
_entity.type
_entity.pdbx_description
1 polymer ?
#
loop_
_entity_poly.entity_id
_entity_poly.type
_entity_poly.pdbx_seq_one_letter_code
_entity_poly.pdbx_strand_id
1 'polypeptide(L)'
;TSRVNWYYISWKGDVQKSGGVATNIGIHFFDMLGWIFGDTAKIIVHVSRPDKAAGYLELENARVRWFLSIDYNDLPESVKQSGKRTFRSITVEGEEIEFSEGFGELHTTSYREILDGRGFGLSDARQSVITAFTIRNSNPVGLVGDYHPMLKNK
;
A
#
# COMPACT_ATOMS: atom_id res chain seq x y z
N THR A 1 -5.08 -6.85 -4.18
CA THR A 1 -6.25 -7.72 -4.43
C THR A 1 -6.86 -7.33 -5.76
N SER A 2 -7.00 -8.27 -6.70
CA SER A 2 -7.59 -7.95 -8.00
C SER A 2 -9.02 -7.44 -7.85
N ARG A 3 -9.37 -6.38 -8.57
CA ARG A 3 -10.73 -5.84 -8.66
C ARG A 3 -11.25 -6.00 -10.09
N VAL A 4 -12.57 -6.01 -10.22
CA VAL A 4 -13.26 -6.07 -11.52
C VAL A 4 -14.02 -4.75 -11.76
N ASN A 5 -14.72 -4.63 -12.88
CA ASN A 5 -15.34 -3.38 -13.36
C ASN A 5 -16.18 -2.63 -12.31
N TRP A 6 -16.82 -3.33 -11.36
CA TRP A 6 -17.59 -2.70 -10.28
C TRP A 6 -16.76 -1.67 -9.49
N TYR A 7 -15.46 -1.90 -9.32
CA TYR A 7 -14.61 -1.02 -8.53
C TYR A 7 -14.53 0.38 -9.16
N TYR A 8 -14.34 0.44 -10.48
CA TYR A 8 -14.19 1.68 -11.24
C TYR A 8 -15.48 2.50 -11.32
N ILE A 9 -16.64 1.84 -11.32
CA ILE A 9 -17.95 2.54 -11.34
C ILE A 9 -18.44 2.93 -9.93
N SER A 10 -17.84 2.37 -8.88
CA SER A 10 -18.17 2.72 -7.50
C SER A 10 -17.43 3.98 -7.04
N TRP A 11 -17.76 4.47 -5.85
CA TRP A 11 -17.02 5.56 -5.20
C TRP A 11 -15.52 5.26 -5.03
N LYS A 12 -15.11 3.98 -5.05
CA LYS A 12 -13.70 3.57 -4.94
C LYS A 12 -12.88 3.89 -6.20
N GLY A 13 -13.54 4.01 -7.35
CA GLY A 13 -12.93 4.46 -8.61
C GLY A 13 -12.87 5.99 -8.74
N ASP A 14 -13.69 6.71 -7.97
CA ASP A 14 -13.72 8.16 -7.92
C ASP A 14 -12.63 8.69 -6.99
N VAL A 15 -11.59 9.31 -7.54
CA VAL A 15 -10.45 9.83 -6.76
C VAL A 15 -10.86 10.94 -5.79
N GLN A 16 -11.91 11.72 -6.10
CA GLN A 16 -12.40 12.78 -5.22
C GLN A 16 -13.03 12.21 -3.94
N LYS A 17 -13.52 10.96 -3.98
CA LYS A 17 -14.14 10.27 -2.83
C LYS A 17 -13.18 9.31 -2.15
N SER A 18 -12.36 8.61 -2.92
CA SER A 18 -11.49 7.53 -2.42
C SER A 18 -10.07 7.96 -2.07
N GLY A 19 -9.60 9.08 -2.63
CA GLY A 19 -8.19 9.42 -2.62
C GLY A 19 -7.31 8.56 -3.53
N GLY A 20 -7.89 7.70 -4.38
CA GLY A 20 -7.16 6.85 -5.32
C GLY A 20 -6.48 5.65 -4.65
N VAL A 21 -5.67 4.91 -5.42
CA VAL A 21 -5.10 3.62 -5.00
C VAL A 21 -4.19 3.75 -3.78
N ALA A 22 -3.32 4.77 -3.75
CA ALA A 22 -2.39 4.97 -2.63
C ALA A 22 -3.13 5.15 -1.30
N THR A 23 -4.22 5.93 -1.28
CA THR A 23 -5.01 6.15 -0.07
C THR A 23 -5.96 4.98 0.21
N ASN A 24 -6.84 4.64 -0.72
CA ASN A 24 -7.91 3.67 -0.47
C ASN A 24 -7.41 2.23 -0.26
N ILE A 25 -6.25 1.87 -0.84
CA ILE A 25 -5.68 0.52 -0.76
C ILE A 25 -4.38 0.52 0.05
N GLY A 26 -3.53 1.53 -0.14
CA GLY A 26 -2.17 1.56 0.40
C GLY A 26 -2.05 2.06 1.83
N ILE A 27 -3.05 2.75 2.39
CA ILE A 27 -2.90 3.49 3.65
C ILE A 27 -2.37 2.63 4.80
N HIS A 28 -2.91 1.42 4.99
CA HIS A 28 -2.48 0.51 6.05
C HIS A 28 -1.05 0.00 5.87
N PHE A 29 -0.55 -0.09 4.63
CA PHE A 29 0.85 -0.43 4.38
C PHE A 29 1.77 0.73 4.73
N PHE A 30 1.42 1.95 4.34
CA PHE A 30 2.22 3.13 4.70
C PHE A 30 2.22 3.38 6.21
N ASP A 31 1.11 3.10 6.87
CA ASP A 31 0.97 3.13 8.33
C ASP A 31 1.90 2.13 9.02
N MET A 32 1.82 0.86 8.61
CA MET A 32 2.68 -0.19 9.14
C MET A 32 4.17 0.08 8.88
N LEU A 33 4.53 0.58 7.68
CA LEU A 33 5.92 0.91 7.38
C LEU A 33 6.43 2.05 8.27
N GLY A 34 5.64 3.10 8.46
CA GLY A 34 5.99 4.20 9.35
C GLY A 34 6.13 3.75 10.81
N TRP A 35 5.20 2.92 11.27
CA TRP A 35 5.22 2.36 12.62
C TRP A 35 6.48 1.52 12.89
N ILE A 36 6.93 0.71 11.93
CA ILE A 36 8.11 -0.17 12.09
C ILE A 36 9.42 0.60 11.87
N PHE A 37 9.48 1.44 10.84
CA PHE A 37 10.74 1.99 10.33
C PHE A 37 10.93 3.49 10.61
N GLY A 38 9.98 4.15 11.26
CA GLY A 38 10.04 5.57 11.64
C GLY A 38 9.48 6.51 10.57
N ASP A 39 9.72 7.80 10.77
CA ASP A 39 9.15 8.86 9.93
C ASP A 39 9.62 8.80 8.46
N THR A 40 8.75 9.24 7.55
CA THR A 40 9.05 9.28 6.12
C THR A 40 9.87 10.53 5.77
N ALA A 41 11.16 10.35 5.46
CA ALA A 41 12.08 11.42 5.08
C ALA A 41 12.01 11.80 3.60
N LYS A 42 11.73 10.84 2.71
CA LYS A 42 11.67 11.08 1.26
C LYS A 42 10.59 10.22 0.60
N ILE A 43 9.90 10.81 -0.38
CA ILE A 43 8.89 10.13 -1.20
C ILE A 43 9.21 10.39 -2.66
N ILE A 44 9.34 9.32 -3.46
CA ILE A 44 9.44 9.38 -4.92
C ILE A 44 8.31 8.54 -5.49
N VAL A 45 7.50 9.13 -6.36
CA VAL A 45 6.44 8.41 -7.08
C VAL A 45 6.92 8.11 -8.49
N HIS A 46 6.96 6.84 -8.87
CA HIS A 46 7.36 6.41 -10.22
C HIS A 46 6.13 6.24 -11.12
N VAL A 47 5.03 5.71 -10.59
CA VAL A 47 3.76 5.51 -11.30
C VAL A 47 2.60 5.93 -10.41
N SER A 48 1.65 6.67 -10.98
CA SER A 48 0.34 6.96 -10.38
C SER A 48 -0.73 6.85 -11.47
N ARG A 49 -1.56 5.81 -11.39
CA ARG A 49 -2.64 5.51 -12.32
C ARG A 49 -3.91 5.13 -11.54
N PRO A 50 -5.10 5.13 -12.17
CA PRO A 50 -6.35 4.76 -11.50
C PRO A 50 -6.36 3.35 -10.89
N ASP A 51 -5.55 2.43 -11.43
CA ASP A 51 -5.50 1.01 -11.09
C ASP A 51 -4.21 0.57 -10.38
N LYS A 52 -3.17 1.40 -10.39
CA LYS A 52 -1.89 1.10 -9.74
C LYS A 52 -1.11 2.35 -9.36
N ALA A 53 -0.32 2.23 -8.31
CA ALA A 53 0.66 3.22 -7.90
C ALA A 53 1.93 2.53 -7.44
N ALA A 54 3.08 3.15 -7.67
CA ALA A 54 4.37 2.59 -7.27
C ALA A 54 5.39 3.70 -7.04
N GLY A 55 6.34 3.44 -6.14
CA GLY A 55 7.24 4.47 -5.68
C GLY A 55 8.38 3.93 -4.82
N TYR A 56 9.06 4.87 -4.21
CA TYR A 56 10.12 4.67 -3.23
C TYR A 56 9.84 5.57 -2.01
N LEU A 57 10.05 5.02 -0.82
CA LEU A 57 10.05 5.73 0.45
C LEU A 57 11.42 5.58 1.09
N GLU A 58 11.98 6.68 1.55
CA GLU A 58 13.07 6.68 2.53
C GLU A 58 12.45 6.99 3.88
N LEU A 59 12.46 6.00 4.76
CA LEU A 59 12.10 6.14 6.16
C LEU A 59 13.39 6.20 7.00
N GLU A 60 13.29 6.63 8.25
CA GLU A 60 14.45 6.75 9.15
C GLU A 60 15.32 5.49 9.18
N ASN A 61 14.69 4.31 9.22
CA ASN A 61 15.37 3.03 9.36
C ASN A 61 15.18 2.09 8.16
N ALA A 62 14.58 2.55 7.05
CA ALA A 62 14.37 1.69 5.88
C ALA A 62 14.30 2.44 4.54
N ARG A 63 14.70 1.73 3.49
CA ARG A 63 14.52 2.14 2.10
C ARG A 63 13.55 1.18 1.42
N VAL A 64 12.36 1.67 1.11
CA VAL A 64 11.25 0.84 0.67
C VAL A 64 10.85 1.18 -0.75
N ARG A 65 11.05 0.24 -1.67
CA ARG A 65 10.41 0.27 -2.99
C ARG A 65 9.05 -0.39 -2.83
N TRP A 66 7.99 0.26 -3.30
CA TRP A 66 6.62 -0.23 -3.11
C TRP A 66 5.84 -0.26 -4.43
N PHE A 67 4.89 -1.19 -4.52
CA PHE A 67 4.00 -1.38 -5.65
C PHE A 67 2.61 -1.80 -5.18
N LEU A 68 1.60 -1.04 -5.58
CA LEU A 68 0.20 -1.27 -5.26
C LEU A 68 -0.60 -1.42 -6.55
N SER A 69 -1.39 -2.48 -6.66
CA SER A 69 -2.24 -2.70 -7.82
C SER A 69 -3.54 -3.44 -7.47
N ILE A 70 -4.59 -3.06 -8.20
CA ILE A 70 -5.86 -3.77 -8.25
C ILE A 70 -6.07 -4.54 -9.56
N ASP A 71 -5.09 -4.54 -10.45
CA ASP A 71 -5.12 -5.29 -11.71
C ASP A 71 -4.72 -6.76 -11.48
N TYR A 72 -5.53 -7.69 -11.98
CA TYR A 72 -5.23 -9.12 -11.91
C TYR A 72 -3.96 -9.49 -12.68
N ASN A 73 -3.67 -8.78 -13.78
CA ASN A 73 -2.49 -9.05 -14.60
C ASN A 73 -1.19 -8.73 -13.86
N ASP A 74 -1.27 -7.94 -12.78
CA ASP A 74 -0.14 -7.60 -11.91
C ASP A 74 0.22 -8.66 -10.89
N LEU A 75 -0.56 -9.73 -10.75
CA LEU A 75 -0.18 -10.84 -9.90
C LEU A 75 1.01 -11.62 -10.48
N PRO A 76 1.95 -12.07 -9.63
CA PRO A 76 2.96 -13.06 -10.04
C PRO A 76 2.31 -14.33 -10.60
N GLU A 77 2.97 -14.96 -11.57
CA GLU A 77 2.40 -16.12 -12.27
C GLU A 77 2.18 -17.31 -11.33
N SER A 78 3.09 -17.53 -10.37
CA SER A 78 2.93 -18.54 -9.32
C SER A 78 1.65 -18.35 -8.50
N VAL A 79 1.29 -17.11 -8.19
CA VAL A 79 0.07 -16.77 -7.44
C VAL A 79 -1.16 -17.06 -8.30
N LYS A 80 -1.14 -16.71 -9.60
CA LYS A 80 -2.25 -17.02 -10.52
C LYS A 80 -2.46 -18.53 -10.67
N GLN A 81 -1.38 -19.30 -10.80
CA GLN A 81 -1.42 -20.76 -10.91
C GLN A 81 -1.99 -21.42 -9.64
N SER A 82 -1.78 -20.82 -8.47
CA SER A 82 -2.40 -21.25 -7.21
C SER A 82 -3.89 -20.88 -7.06
N GLY A 83 -4.48 -20.18 -8.04
CA GLY A 83 -5.87 -19.72 -8.00
C GLY A 83 -6.13 -18.52 -7.07
N LYS A 84 -5.09 -18.02 -6.39
CA LYS A 84 -5.19 -16.85 -5.51
C LYS A 84 -5.39 -15.56 -6.32
N ARG A 85 -6.19 -14.63 -5.78
CA ARG A 85 -6.49 -13.30 -6.38
C ARG A 85 -5.84 -12.14 -5.63
N THR A 86 -5.03 -12.47 -4.63
CA THR A 86 -4.40 -11.54 -3.71
C THR A 86 -2.96 -11.93 -3.52
N PHE A 87 -2.10 -10.92 -3.52
CA PHE A 87 -0.69 -11.06 -3.16
C PHE A 87 -0.34 -9.84 -2.32
N ARG A 88 0.14 -10.09 -1.10
CA ARG A 88 0.65 -9.07 -0.17
C ARG A 88 1.95 -9.63 0.39
N SER A 89 3.06 -9.06 -0.05
CA SER A 89 4.40 -9.49 0.35
C SER A 89 5.22 -8.28 0.77
N ILE A 90 6.01 -8.46 1.81
CA ILE A 90 7.09 -7.57 2.20
C ILE A 90 8.34 -8.41 2.33
N THR A 91 9.43 -7.97 1.70
CA THR A 91 10.75 -8.58 1.84
C THR A 91 11.65 -7.63 2.63
N VAL A 92 12.19 -8.10 3.75
CA VAL A 92 13.13 -7.35 4.61
C VAL A 92 14.39 -8.19 4.73
N GLU A 93 15.56 -7.62 4.42
CA GLU A 93 16.86 -8.31 4.49
C GLU A 93 16.94 -9.67 3.75
N GLY A 94 16.12 -9.84 2.71
CA GLY A 94 16.05 -11.08 1.92
C GLY A 94 15.04 -12.11 2.45
N GLU A 95 14.42 -11.86 3.60
CA GLU A 95 13.35 -12.69 4.13
C GLU A 95 11.98 -12.16 3.69
N GLU A 96 11.14 -13.04 3.14
CA GLU A 96 9.80 -12.70 2.70
C GLU A 96 8.75 -13.02 3.77
N ILE A 97 7.89 -12.05 4.03
CA ILE A 97 6.67 -12.22 4.82
C ILE A 97 5.49 -12.01 3.88
N GLU A 98 4.79 -13.10 3.54
CA GLU A 98 3.50 -13.05 2.85
C GLU A 98 2.37 -13.01 3.87
N PHE A 99 1.49 -12.02 3.77
CA PHE A 99 0.39 -11.81 4.72
C PHE A 99 -0.92 -11.53 3.99
N SER A 100 -1.25 -12.36 3.00
CA SER A 100 -2.54 -12.27 2.33
C SER A 100 -3.71 -12.83 3.17
N GLU A 101 -3.41 -13.60 4.21
CA GLU A 101 -4.36 -14.30 5.08
C GLU A 101 -4.28 -13.76 6.52
N GLY A 102 -5.22 -14.14 7.39
CA GLY A 102 -5.17 -13.80 8.83
C GLY A 102 -5.84 -12.49 9.26
N PHE A 103 -6.55 -11.78 8.38
CA PHE A 103 -7.22 -10.50 8.72
C PHE A 103 -8.60 -10.61 9.40
N GLY A 104 -9.15 -11.82 9.57
CA GLY A 104 -10.55 -12.03 9.95
C GLY A 104 -10.92 -11.44 11.32
N GLU A 105 -10.07 -11.61 12.33
CA GLU A 105 -10.37 -11.26 13.73
C GLU A 105 -9.69 -9.96 14.21
N LEU A 106 -8.92 -9.31 13.34
CA LEU A 106 -8.15 -8.12 13.75
C LEU A 106 -9.06 -6.94 14.11
N HIS A 107 -10.25 -6.84 13.51
CA HIS A 107 -11.23 -5.81 13.86
C HIS A 107 -11.74 -5.99 15.30
N THR A 108 -12.08 -7.21 15.71
CA THR A 108 -12.51 -7.49 17.09
C THR A 108 -11.43 -7.08 18.08
N THR A 109 -10.17 -7.34 17.75
CA THR A 109 -9.01 -6.94 18.56
C THR A 109 -8.87 -5.42 18.60
N SER A 110 -8.93 -4.72 17.47
CA SER A 110 -8.90 -3.25 17.42
C SER A 110 -9.98 -2.62 18.31
N TYR A 111 -11.21 -3.14 18.30
CA TYR A 111 -12.29 -2.63 19.16
C TYR A 111 -11.99 -2.84 20.65
N ARG A 112 -11.44 -4.00 21.04
CA ARG A 112 -11.04 -4.25 22.44
C ARG A 112 -9.97 -3.25 22.88
N GLU A 113 -8.94 -3.03 22.06
CA GLU A 113 -7.87 -2.07 22.37
C GLU A 113 -8.42 -0.65 22.51
N ILE A 114 -9.35 -0.23 21.64
CA ILE A 114 -10.03 1.07 21.76
C ILE A 114 -10.80 1.18 23.08
N LEU A 115 -11.59 0.17 23.44
CA LEU A 115 -12.39 0.17 24.67
C LEU A 115 -11.53 0.16 25.93
N ASP A 116 -10.33 -0.42 25.86
CA ASP A 116 -9.35 -0.42 26.93
C ASP A 116 -8.45 0.84 26.97
N GLY A 117 -8.71 1.83 26.11
CA GLY A 117 -7.95 3.09 26.07
C GLY A 117 -6.58 2.99 25.40
N ARG A 118 -6.31 1.90 24.65
CA ARG A 118 -5.07 1.65 23.88
C ARG A 118 -5.29 1.77 22.36
N GLY A 119 -6.39 2.38 21.94
CA GLY A 119 -6.69 2.60 20.53
C GLY A 119 -5.78 3.63 19.87
N PHE A 120 -5.65 3.53 18.55
CA PHE A 120 -4.88 4.49 17.74
C PHE A 120 -5.65 5.82 17.58
N GLY A 121 -4.98 6.92 17.92
CA GLY A 121 -5.50 8.27 17.84
C GLY A 121 -5.04 9.03 16.58
N LEU A 122 -5.32 10.33 16.56
CA LEU A 122 -4.96 11.22 15.44
C LEU A 122 -3.45 11.36 15.25
N SER A 123 -2.67 11.29 16.34
CA SER A 123 -1.21 11.32 16.28
C SER A 123 -0.67 10.12 15.53
N ASP A 124 -1.20 8.94 15.83
CA ASP A 124 -0.71 7.66 15.32
C ASP A 124 -1.02 7.55 13.81
N ALA A 125 -2.22 7.94 13.39
CA ALA A 125 -2.63 7.92 11.99
C ALA A 125 -2.02 9.06 11.14
N ARG A 126 -1.39 10.08 11.75
CA ARG A 126 -0.97 11.30 11.03
C ARG A 126 0.02 10.99 9.92
N GLN A 127 1.04 10.17 10.20
CA GLN A 127 2.13 9.90 9.26
C GLN A 127 1.63 9.21 7.99
N SER A 128 0.75 8.21 8.13
CA SER A 128 0.21 7.48 6.98
C SER A 128 -0.69 8.36 6.13
N VAL A 129 -1.51 9.21 6.76
CA VAL A 129 -2.34 10.21 6.06
C VAL A 129 -1.47 11.19 5.27
N ILE A 130 -0.40 11.74 5.87
CA ILE A 130 0.54 12.63 5.19
C ILE A 130 1.24 11.91 4.03
N THR A 131 1.70 10.68 4.25
CA THR A 131 2.40 9.89 3.22
C THR A 131 1.49 9.64 2.02
N ALA A 132 0.27 9.13 2.24
CA ALA A 132 -0.70 8.89 1.17
C ALA A 132 -1.13 10.19 0.48
N PHE A 133 -1.32 11.28 1.24
CA PHE A 133 -1.62 12.59 0.69
C PHE A 133 -0.51 13.07 -0.25
N THR A 134 0.74 12.99 0.18
CA THR A 134 1.90 13.42 -0.62
C THR A 134 2.02 12.59 -1.89
N ILE A 135 1.89 11.27 -1.79
CA ILE A 135 1.91 10.37 -2.96
C ILE A 135 0.83 10.76 -3.98
N ARG A 136 -0.41 10.96 -3.51
CA ARG A 136 -1.55 11.31 -4.38
C ARG A 136 -1.34 12.63 -5.14
N ASN A 137 -0.65 13.60 -4.53
CA ASN A 137 -0.42 14.92 -5.10
C ASN A 137 0.95 15.07 -5.78
N SER A 138 1.74 14.00 -5.85
CA SER A 138 3.05 14.02 -6.50
C SER A 138 2.93 13.80 -8.01
N ASN A 139 3.79 14.48 -8.77
CA ASN A 139 3.95 14.20 -10.20
C ASN A 139 4.89 12.99 -10.38
N PRO A 140 4.44 11.90 -11.04
CA PRO A 140 5.28 10.72 -11.23
C PRO A 140 6.51 11.03 -12.09
N VAL A 141 7.69 10.57 -11.66
CA VAL A 141 8.96 10.81 -12.36
C VAL A 141 9.29 9.76 -13.42
N GLY A 142 8.45 8.72 -13.55
CA GLY A 142 8.70 7.58 -14.43
C GLY A 142 9.68 6.57 -13.85
N LEU A 143 10.22 5.69 -14.70
CA LEU A 143 11.11 4.58 -14.30
C LEU A 143 12.56 5.03 -14.14
N VAL A 144 12.80 5.95 -13.19
CA VAL A 144 14.12 6.53 -12.92
C VAL A 144 14.54 6.16 -11.50
N GLY A 145 15.78 5.68 -11.35
CA GLY A 145 16.36 5.36 -10.02
C GLY A 145 15.74 4.12 -9.37
N ASP A 146 15.35 4.24 -8.10
CA ASP A 146 14.97 3.14 -7.22
C ASP A 146 13.50 2.69 -7.40
N TYR A 147 13.08 2.43 -8.64
CA TYR A 147 11.73 1.95 -8.91
C TYR A 147 11.55 0.46 -8.57
N HIS A 148 10.33 0.09 -8.22
CA HIS A 148 10.00 -1.27 -7.81
C HIS A 148 10.17 -2.28 -8.97
N PRO A 149 10.76 -3.47 -8.75
CA PRO A 149 11.02 -4.47 -9.81
C PRO A 149 9.80 -4.89 -10.63
N MET A 150 8.60 -4.91 -10.03
CA MET A 150 7.35 -5.24 -10.74
C MET A 150 7.01 -4.27 -11.88
N LEU A 151 7.63 -3.09 -11.93
CA LEU A 151 7.48 -2.14 -13.02
C LEU A 151 8.32 -2.49 -14.27
N LYS A 152 9.34 -3.37 -14.15
CA LYS A 152 10.13 -3.81 -15.32
C LYS A 152 9.42 -4.86 -16.16
N ASN A 153 8.60 -5.68 -15.51
CA ASN A 153 8.04 -6.88 -16.11
C ASN A 153 6.66 -6.61 -16.76
N LYS A 154 6.38 -5.36 -17.15
CA LYS A 154 5.06 -4.89 -17.57
C LYS A 154 5.11 -3.80 -18.63
#